data_AF-A0A7C5G4N6-F1
#
_entry.id   AF-A0A7C5G4N6-F1
#
_cell.length_a   1.000
_cell.length_b   1.000
_cell.length_c   1.000
_cell.angle_alpha   90.00
_cell.angle_beta   90.00
_cell.angle_gamma   90.00
#
_symmetry.space_group_name_H-M   'P 1'
#
loop_
_entity.id
_entity.type
_entity.pdbx_description
1 polymer ?
#
loop_
_entity_poly.entity_id
_entity_poly.type
_entity_poly.pdbx_seq_one_letter_code
_entity_poly.pdbx_strand_id
1 'polypeptide(L)'
;MRPARPLVGLALGGALVLIAPTATRAETAPTIRLFPTTVVEEIKHTGSVAREMESGLQPIIRRLDEQQKLYQESKCDGAASDPGCEQLARQLGETYLEMLQVMSDR
;
A
#
# COMPACT_ATOMS: atom_id res chain seq x y z
N MET A 1 14.80 -55.80 18.78
CA MET A 1 15.52 -54.61 19.29
C MET A 1 16.90 -55.06 19.73
N ARG A 2 17.97 -54.55 19.10
CA ARG A 2 19.37 -54.89 19.41
C ARG A 2 19.97 -53.77 20.27
N PRO A 3 20.54 -54.03 21.45
CA PRO A 3 21.38 -53.05 22.10
C PRO A 3 22.83 -53.17 21.61
N ALA A 4 23.38 -52.03 21.21
CA ALA A 4 24.76 -51.84 20.81
C ALA A 4 25.72 -51.87 22.02
N ARG A 5 26.92 -52.41 21.82
CA ARG A 5 28.18 -52.12 22.55
C ARG A 5 29.33 -52.85 21.82
N PRO A 6 30.52 -52.24 21.68
CA PRO A 6 31.44 -52.04 22.80
C PRO A 6 31.97 -50.60 22.89
N LEU A 7 32.20 -50.07 24.11
CA LEU A 7 33.37 -50.31 24.96
C LEU A 7 34.68 -49.90 24.25
N VAL A 8 35.17 -48.68 24.53
CA VAL A 8 36.11 -48.38 25.63
C VAL A 8 37.54 -48.45 25.11
N GLY A 9 38.16 -47.28 25.09
CA GLY A 9 39.60 -47.09 25.13
C GLY A 9 39.85 -45.82 25.94
N LEU A 10 39.62 -45.90 27.26
CA LEU A 10 39.90 -44.81 28.20
C LEU A 10 40.90 -45.32 29.24
N ALA A 11 42.15 -44.88 29.10
CA ALA A 11 43.10 -44.70 30.20
C ALA A 11 44.32 -43.95 29.63
N LEU A 12 44.46 -42.67 29.95
CA LEU A 12 45.33 -42.12 31.01
C LEU A 12 46.74 -41.79 30.49
N GLY A 13 47.05 -40.50 30.41
CA GLY A 13 48.40 -40.01 30.16
C GLY A 13 48.41 -38.50 30.00
N GLY A 14 48.87 -37.79 31.01
CA GLY A 14 48.68 -36.36 31.18
C GLY A 14 49.29 -35.46 30.11
N ALA A 15 48.66 -34.31 29.91
CA ALA A 15 49.31 -33.06 29.56
C ALA A 15 48.33 -31.92 29.87
N LEU A 16 48.62 -31.16 30.93
CA LEU A 16 47.96 -29.91 31.26
C LEU A 16 48.26 -28.90 30.14
N VAL A 17 47.35 -28.73 29.19
CA VAL A 17 47.43 -27.65 28.19
C VAL A 17 46.45 -26.56 28.61
N LEU A 18 47.02 -25.45 29.07
CA LEU A 18 46.34 -24.18 29.31
C LEU A 18 45.63 -23.74 28.02
N ILE A 19 44.30 -23.76 28.05
CA ILE A 19 43.48 -23.23 26.95
C ILE A 19 43.56 -21.70 27.06
N ALA A 20 44.38 -21.08 26.22
CA ALA A 20 44.37 -19.64 26.04
C ALA A 20 42.98 -19.20 25.52
N PRO A 21 42.37 -18.12 26.04
CA PRO A 21 41.18 -17.58 25.42
C PRO A 21 41.57 -17.03 24.05
N THR A 22 41.14 -17.70 22.99
CA THR A 22 41.15 -17.12 21.66
C THR A 22 40.29 -15.86 21.72
N ALA A 23 40.92 -14.70 21.64
CA ALA A 23 40.24 -13.43 21.49
C ALA A 23 39.25 -13.57 20.34
N THR A 24 37.96 -13.57 20.66
CA THR A 24 36.90 -13.48 19.67
C THR A 24 37.09 -12.15 18.97
N ARG A 25 37.63 -12.22 17.76
CA ARG A 25 37.69 -11.10 16.83
C ARG A 25 36.25 -10.60 16.71
N ALA A 26 35.98 -9.43 17.27
CA ALA A 26 34.76 -8.69 16.97
C ALA A 26 34.86 -8.30 15.49
N GLU A 27 34.38 -9.19 14.62
CA GLU A 27 34.01 -8.81 13.27
C GLU A 27 33.01 -7.67 13.43
N THR A 28 33.45 -6.46 13.07
CA THR A 28 32.59 -5.33 12.83
C THR A 28 31.54 -5.77 11.82
N ALA A 29 30.39 -6.21 12.32
CA ALA A 29 29.27 -6.62 11.50
C ALA A 29 28.92 -5.44 10.58
N PRO A 30 28.89 -5.65 9.26
CA PRO A 30 28.51 -4.59 8.35
C PRO A 30 27.06 -4.23 8.66
N THR A 31 26.83 -3.00 9.13
CA THR A 31 25.47 -2.48 9.33
C THR A 31 24.88 -2.23 7.95
N ILE A 32 24.30 -3.28 7.37
CA ILE A 32 23.49 -3.17 6.17
C ILE A 32 22.30 -2.29 6.55
N ARG A 33 22.29 -1.07 6.03
CA ARG A 33 21.13 -0.17 6.11
C ARG A 33 20.06 -0.74 5.17
N LEU A 34 19.27 -1.67 5.69
CA LEU A 34 18.19 -2.39 4.97
C LEU A 34 17.02 -1.50 4.54
N PHE A 35 17.04 -0.21 4.92
CA PHE A 35 16.06 0.77 4.48
C PHE A 35 16.79 1.92 3.78
N PRO A 36 16.91 1.86 2.44
CA PRO A 36 17.35 3.02 1.68
C PRO A 36 16.33 4.17 1.90
N THR A 37 16.84 5.40 2.00
CA THR A 37 16.04 6.63 2.13
C THR A 37 15.09 6.89 0.95
N THR A 38 15.14 6.04 -0.08
CA THR A 38 14.26 6.05 -1.25
C THR A 38 12.81 5.70 -0.90
N VAL A 39 12.56 5.00 0.21
CA VAL A 39 11.19 4.64 0.64
C VAL A 39 10.40 5.87 1.11
N VAL A 40 11.05 6.92 1.60
CA VAL A 40 10.36 8.14 2.06
C VAL A 40 9.98 9.03 0.88
N GLU A 41 10.76 9.03 -0.19
CA GLU A 41 10.46 9.76 -1.44
C GLU A 41 9.30 9.09 -2.19
N GLU A 42 9.30 7.75 -2.27
CA GLU A 42 8.26 6.96 -2.95
C GLU A 42 6.90 7.05 -2.24
N ILE A 43 6.88 7.16 -0.90
CA ILE A 43 5.66 7.43 -0.10
C ILE A 43 5.18 8.88 -0.27
N LYS A 44 6.09 9.86 -0.35
CA LYS A 44 5.72 11.24 -0.70
C LYS A 44 5.08 11.30 -2.08
N HIS A 45 5.60 10.55 -3.04
CA HIS A 45 5.14 10.56 -4.41
C HIS A 45 3.78 9.85 -4.58
N THR A 46 3.58 8.69 -3.94
CA THR A 46 2.25 8.03 -3.89
C THR A 46 1.23 8.86 -3.11
N GLY A 47 1.64 9.52 -2.02
CA GLY A 47 0.79 10.45 -1.29
C GLY A 47 0.45 11.74 -2.05
N SER A 48 1.32 12.23 -2.93
CA SER A 48 1.05 13.39 -3.77
C SER A 48 0.04 13.08 -4.87
N VAL A 49 0.14 11.90 -5.51
CA VAL A 49 -0.82 11.45 -6.52
C VAL A 49 -2.20 11.26 -5.89
N ALA A 50 -2.28 10.60 -4.73
CA ALA A 50 -3.55 10.41 -4.03
C ALA A 50 -4.21 11.75 -3.65
N ARG A 51 -3.43 12.73 -3.18
CA ARG A 51 -3.94 14.07 -2.86
C ARG A 51 -4.40 14.85 -4.09
N GLU A 52 -3.72 14.68 -5.22
CA GLU A 52 -4.11 15.30 -6.50
C GLU A 52 -5.38 14.67 -7.08
N MET A 53 -5.57 13.35 -6.92
CA MET A 53 -6.83 12.68 -7.24
C MET A 53 -7.97 13.18 -6.34
N GLU A 54 -7.75 13.23 -5.03
CA GLU A 54 -8.77 13.71 -4.08
C GLU A 54 -9.18 15.16 -4.37
N SER A 55 -8.20 16.05 -4.60
CA SER A 55 -8.48 17.46 -4.92
C SER A 55 -9.14 17.62 -6.28
N GLY A 56 -8.84 16.76 -7.26
CA GLY A 56 -9.47 16.72 -8.57
C GLY A 56 -10.93 16.23 -8.52
N LEU A 57 -11.24 15.28 -7.63
CA LEU A 57 -12.57 14.68 -7.53
C LEU A 57 -13.57 15.50 -6.71
N GLN A 58 -13.15 16.14 -5.63
CA GLN A 58 -14.02 16.97 -4.78
C GLN A 58 -14.91 17.97 -5.54
N PRO A 59 -14.40 18.79 -6.49
CA PRO A 59 -15.24 19.73 -7.23
C PRO A 59 -16.22 19.04 -8.20
N ILE A 60 -15.89 17.85 -8.71
CA ILE A 60 -16.77 17.08 -9.60
C ILE A 60 -17.92 16.46 -8.78
N ILE A 61 -17.59 15.87 -7.63
CA ILE A 61 -18.60 15.29 -6.71
C ILE A 61 -19.60 16.36 -6.26
N ARG A 62 -19.14 17.56 -5.90
CA ARG A 62 -20.05 18.67 -5.54
C ARG A 62 -21.02 19.03 -6.66
N ARG A 63 -20.53 19.13 -7.91
CA ARG A 63 -21.39 19.38 -9.07
C ARG A 63 -22.38 18.23 -9.29
N LEU A 64 -21.93 16.99 -9.14
CA LEU A 64 -22.78 15.81 -9.29
C LEU A 64 -23.91 15.81 -8.25
N ASP A 65 -23.61 16.12 -6.99
CA ASP A 65 -24.61 16.22 -5.91
C ASP A 65 -25.62 17.35 -6.16
N GLU A 66 -25.16 18.52 -6.60
CA GLU A 66 -26.04 19.63 -6.96
C GLU A 66 -26.98 19.27 -8.12
N GLN A 67 -26.44 18.65 -9.17
CA GLN A 67 -27.23 18.19 -10.32
C GLN A 67 -28.22 17.10 -9.92
N GLN A 68 -27.81 16.17 -9.04
CA GLN A 68 -28.67 15.11 -8.54
C GLN A 68 -29.83 15.69 -7.72
N LYS A 69 -29.55 16.68 -6.87
CA LYS A 69 -30.56 17.40 -6.11
C LYS A 69 -31.54 18.12 -7.04
N LEU A 70 -31.05 18.84 -8.04
CA LEU A 70 -31.89 19.51 -9.03
C LEU A 70 -32.78 18.53 -9.79
N TYR A 71 -32.27 17.36 -10.17
CA TYR A 71 -33.04 16.31 -10.83
C TYR A 71 -34.21 15.81 -9.95
N GLN A 72 -33.96 15.60 -8.65
CA GLN A 72 -34.98 15.19 -7.69
C GLN A 72 -36.01 16.31 -7.39
N GLU A 73 -35.54 17.54 -7.23
CA GLU A 73 -36.40 18.72 -7.01
C GLU A 73 -37.31 18.99 -8.21
N SER A 74 -36.80 18.73 -9.42
CA SER A 74 -37.54 18.84 -10.68
C SER A 74 -38.52 17.69 -10.94
N LYS A 75 -38.61 16.71 -10.02
CA LYS A 75 -39.50 15.54 -10.14
C LYS A 75 -39.28 14.76 -11.44
N CYS A 76 -38.02 14.65 -11.86
CA CYS A 76 -37.68 13.91 -13.07
C CYS A 76 -37.86 12.39 -12.93
N ASP A 77 -38.01 11.88 -11.70
CA ASP A 77 -38.40 10.50 -11.43
C ASP A 77 -39.79 10.20 -12.00
N GLY A 78 -39.83 9.38 -13.06
CA GLY A 78 -41.07 9.06 -13.78
C GLY A 78 -41.48 10.07 -14.86
N ALA A 79 -40.74 11.17 -15.01
CA ALA A 79 -40.94 12.18 -16.06
C ALA A 79 -39.81 12.15 -17.10
N ALA A 80 -39.24 10.97 -17.38
CA ALA A 80 -38.10 10.80 -18.29
C ALA A 80 -38.37 11.26 -19.74
N SER A 81 -39.63 11.38 -20.14
CA SER A 81 -40.05 11.91 -21.44
C SER A 81 -40.19 13.44 -21.47
N ASP A 82 -39.95 14.12 -20.35
CA ASP A 82 -39.82 15.58 -20.32
C ASP A 82 -38.45 16.01 -20.90
N PRO A 83 -38.41 16.89 -21.91
CA PRO A 83 -37.17 17.33 -22.52
C PRO A 83 -36.16 17.97 -21.55
N GLY A 84 -36.64 18.64 -20.49
CA GLY A 84 -35.79 19.21 -19.46
C GLY A 84 -35.14 18.14 -18.60
N CYS A 85 -35.90 17.11 -18.22
CA CYS A 85 -35.38 15.95 -17.48
C CYS A 85 -34.40 15.12 -18.30
N GLU A 86 -34.61 14.98 -19.61
CA GLU A 86 -33.64 14.35 -20.51
C GLU A 86 -32.31 15.11 -20.51
N GLN A 87 -32.36 16.45 -20.58
CA GLN A 87 -31.17 17.28 -20.54
C GLN A 87 -30.44 17.20 -19.19
N LEU A 88 -31.16 17.22 -18.08
CA LEU A 88 -30.58 17.07 -16.74
C LEU A 88 -29.92 15.69 -16.57
N ALA A 89 -30.58 14.62 -17.03
CA ALA A 89 -30.01 13.26 -17.00
C ALA A 89 -28.73 13.16 -17.83
N ARG A 90 -28.70 13.80 -19.00
CA ARG A 90 -27.50 13.84 -19.85
C ARG A 90 -26.35 14.58 -19.15
N GLN A 91 -26.62 15.75 -18.57
CA GLN A 91 -25.60 16.53 -17.86
C GLN A 91 -25.05 15.79 -16.64
N LEU A 92 -25.91 15.07 -15.90
CA LEU A 92 -25.50 14.17 -14.82
C LEU A 92 -24.53 13.09 -15.32
N GLY A 93 -24.86 12.46 -16.46
CA GLY A 93 -24.00 11.47 -17.09
C GLY A 93 -22.66 12.04 -17.54
N GLU A 94 -22.65 13.24 -18.12
CA GLU A 94 -21.42 13.94 -18.53
C GLU A 94 -20.50 14.23 -17.33
N THR A 95 -21.04 14.74 -16.22
CA THR A 95 -20.28 14.98 -14.97
C THR A 95 -19.75 13.68 -14.36
N TYR A 96 -20.52 12.58 -14.43
CA TYR A 96 -20.05 11.27 -13.99
C TYR A 96 -18.88 10.75 -14.83
N LEU A 97 -18.93 10.95 -16.15
CA LEU A 97 -17.82 10.59 -17.02
C LEU A 97 -16.57 11.46 -16.78
N GLU A 98 -16.75 12.76 -16.50
CA GLU A 98 -15.65 13.66 -16.07
C GLU A 98 -14.95 13.09 -14.83
N MET A 99 -15.71 12.59 -13.86
CA MET A 99 -15.18 11.95 -12.65
C MET A 99 -14.32 10.72 -12.98
N LEU A 100 -14.83 9.83 -13.83
CA LEU A 100 -14.11 8.63 -14.25
C LEU A 100 -12.82 8.97 -15.01
N GLN A 101 -12.85 10.02 -15.83
CA GLN A 101 -11.68 10.45 -16.58
C GLN A 101 -10.57 10.99 -15.67
N VAL A 102 -10.92 11.77 -14.64
CA VAL A 102 -9.94 12.21 -13.62
C VAL A 102 -9.30 11.03 -12.90
N MET A 103 -10.05 9.95 -12.67
CA MET A 103 -9.51 8.72 -12.08
C MET A 103 -8.63 7.91 -13.05
N SER A 104 -8.83 8.06 -14.36
CA SER A 104 -8.10 7.32 -15.40
C SER A 104 -6.82 8.01 -15.85
N ASP A 105 -6.78 9.35 -15.80
CA ASP A 105 -5.66 10.15 -16.31
C ASP A 105 -4.45 10.17 -15.36
N ARG A 106 -4.52 9.53 -14.19
CA ARG A 106 -3.53 9.59 -13.10
C ARG A 106 -3.24 8.21 -12.52
#